data_AF-A0A1J6W0E8-F1
#
_entry.id   AF-A0A1J6W0E8-F1
#
_cell.length_a   1.000
_cell.length_b   1.000
_cell.length_c   1.000
_cell.angle_alpha   90.00
_cell.angle_beta   90.00
_cell.angle_gamma   90.00
#
_symmetry.space_group_name_H-M   'P 1'
#
loop_
_entity.id
_entity.type
_entity.pdbx_description
1 polymer ?
#
loop_
_entity_poly.entity_id
_entity_poly.type
_entity_poly.pdbx_seq_one_letter_code
_entity_poly.pdbx_strand_id
1 'polypeptide(L)'
;MELGVHWHDIQQTLIGVTAQRLLKLKCAICETECSADCKGKGTAKRASVYEIVTGSALKEVIKEARGEDAYYQYPTLRTLINKGVALGFVPDSEFRKWIHEENG
;
A
#
# COMPACT_ATOMS: atom_id res chain seq x y z
N MET A 1 0.13 -0.89 25.76
CA MET A 1 0.22 0.06 24.62
C MET A 1 1.65 0.53 24.52
N GLU A 2 2.30 0.31 23.39
CA GLU A 2 3.76 0.31 23.30
C GLU A 2 4.41 1.70 23.35
N LEU A 3 3.68 2.74 22.94
CA LEU A 3 4.21 4.12 22.85
C LEU A 3 3.68 5.06 23.95
N GLY A 4 2.90 4.56 24.91
CA GLY A 4 2.39 5.36 26.04
C GLY A 4 1.32 6.44 25.71
N VAL A 5 0.82 6.51 24.47
CA VAL A 5 -0.19 7.51 24.03
C VAL A 5 -1.63 7.08 24.33
N HIS A 6 -2.36 7.71 25.23
CA HIS A 6 -3.71 7.27 25.62
C HIS A 6 -4.68 7.12 24.43
N TRP A 7 -5.60 6.14 24.51
CA TRP A 7 -6.64 5.91 23.50
C TRP A 7 -7.49 7.15 23.21
N HIS A 8 -7.77 7.94 24.24
CA HIS A 8 -8.51 9.19 24.10
C HIS A 8 -7.76 10.16 23.16
N ASP A 9 -6.44 10.29 23.31
CA ASP A 9 -5.63 11.18 22.49
C ASP A 9 -5.61 10.70 21.04
N ILE A 10 -5.47 9.39 20.82
CA ILE A 10 -5.54 8.78 19.47
C ILE A 10 -6.90 9.09 18.83
N GLN A 11 -8.00 8.91 19.55
CA GLN A 11 -9.35 9.13 19.03
C GLN A 11 -9.64 10.60 18.70
N GLN A 12 -9.08 11.56 19.45
CA GLN A 12 -9.33 12.99 19.25
C GLN A 12 -8.39 13.63 18.23
N THR A 13 -7.19 13.06 18.01
CA THR A 13 -6.15 13.71 17.20
C THR A 13 -5.84 13.00 15.88
N LEU A 14 -6.04 11.68 15.80
CA LEU A 14 -5.71 10.92 14.60
C LEU A 14 -6.77 11.10 13.52
N ILE A 15 -6.39 11.75 12.42
CA ILE A 15 -7.29 11.98 11.26
C ILE A 15 -7.14 10.92 10.15
N GLY A 16 -6.05 10.15 10.18
CA GLY A 16 -5.77 9.14 9.17
C GLY A 16 -4.47 8.40 9.41
N VAL A 17 -4.37 7.21 8.82
CA VAL A 17 -3.16 6.38 8.77
C VAL A 17 -2.88 6.06 7.31
N THR A 18 -1.61 6.11 6.91
CA THR A 18 -1.17 5.70 5.58
C THR A 18 -0.04 4.69 5.67
N ALA A 19 -0.14 3.64 4.87
CA ALA A 19 0.96 2.74 4.60
C ALA A 19 1.40 2.93 3.14
N GLN A 20 2.70 3.16 2.94
CA GLN A 20 3.27 3.40 1.62
C GLN A 20 4.22 2.29 1.21
N ARG A 21 4.23 1.94 -0.08
CA ARG A 21 5.28 1.14 -0.73
C ARG A 21 5.74 1.78 -2.03
N LEU A 22 6.99 1.52 -2.41
CA LEU A 22 7.59 1.95 -3.67
C LEU A 22 7.76 0.74 -4.58
N LEU A 23 7.01 0.70 -5.68
CA LEU A 23 6.98 -0.40 -6.63
C LEU A 23 7.88 -0.10 -7.83
N LYS A 24 8.52 -1.13 -8.37
CA LYS A 24 9.10 -1.06 -9.71
C LYS A 24 7.99 -1.15 -10.76
N LEU A 25 8.13 -0.37 -11.83
CA LEU A 25 7.22 -0.41 -12.98
C LEU A 25 7.83 -1.20 -14.14
N LYS A 26 6.98 -1.90 -14.89
CA LYS A 26 7.31 -2.44 -16.21
C LYS A 26 7.61 -1.29 -17.16
N CYS A 27 8.60 -1.48 -18.03
CA CYS A 27 8.85 -0.52 -19.10
C CYS A 27 7.76 -0.67 -20.17
N ALA A 28 7.08 0.42 -20.54
CA ALA A 28 6.05 0.40 -21.57
C ALA A 28 6.55 0.05 -22.99
N ILE A 29 7.88 -0.01 -23.21
CA ILE A 29 8.48 -0.35 -24.50
C ILE A 29 9.05 -1.77 -24.49
N CYS A 30 9.81 -2.12 -23.44
CA CYS A 30 10.46 -3.42 -23.38
C CYS A 30 9.58 -4.51 -22.74
N GLU A 31 8.59 -4.11 -21.92
CA GLU A 31 7.75 -4.96 -21.05
C GLU A 31 8.50 -5.87 -20.07
N THR A 32 9.83 -5.90 -20.20
CA THR A 32 10.82 -6.75 -19.54
C THR A 32 12.04 -5.89 -19.18
N GLU A 33 13.21 -6.49 -18.95
CA GLU A 33 14.44 -5.77 -18.63
C GLU A 33 14.89 -4.88 -19.80
N CYS A 34 15.18 -3.61 -19.48
CA CYS A 34 15.65 -2.65 -20.48
C CYS A 34 17.13 -2.90 -20.81
N SER A 35 17.46 -2.92 -22.10
CA SER A 35 18.85 -2.79 -22.56
C SER A 35 19.39 -1.37 -22.35
N ALA A 36 20.71 -1.19 -22.51
CA ALA A 36 21.36 0.11 -22.40
C ALA A 36 20.77 1.17 -23.35
N ASP A 37 20.27 0.73 -24.52
CA ASP A 37 19.75 1.56 -25.61
C ASP A 37 18.21 1.71 -25.58
N CYS A 38 17.55 1.32 -24.49
CA CYS A 38 16.11 1.48 -24.35
C CYS A 38 15.70 2.96 -24.43
N LYS A 39 14.89 3.32 -25.42
CA LYS A 39 14.36 4.70 -25.58
C LYS A 39 13.46 5.14 -24.41
N GLY A 40 12.99 4.19 -23.59
CA GLY A 40 12.20 4.40 -22.37
C GLY A 40 13.03 4.50 -21.08
N LYS A 41 14.33 4.80 -21.16
CA LYS A 41 15.21 4.91 -19.98
C LYS A 41 14.85 6.10 -19.07
N GLY A 42 14.25 7.16 -19.62
CA GLY A 42 13.89 8.39 -18.89
C GLY A 42 12.50 8.42 -18.26
N THR A 43 11.63 7.44 -18.53
CA THR A 43 10.30 7.36 -17.90
C THR A 43 10.39 6.85 -16.47
N ALA A 44 9.50 7.31 -15.58
CA ALA A 44 9.45 6.89 -14.19
C ALA A 44 9.47 5.36 -14.05
N LYS A 45 10.54 4.82 -13.46
CA LYS A 45 10.72 3.37 -13.23
C LYS A 45 10.07 2.88 -11.94
N ARG A 46 9.51 3.80 -11.16
CA ARG A 46 8.92 3.50 -9.85
C ARG A 46 7.63 4.28 -9.66
N ALA A 47 6.69 3.67 -8.95
CA ALA A 47 5.46 4.30 -8.50
C ALA A 47 5.26 4.06 -7.01
N SER A 48 4.69 5.04 -6.32
CA SER A 48 4.24 4.88 -4.95
C SER A 48 2.81 4.34 -4.93
N VAL A 49 2.56 3.36 -4.07
CA VAL A 49 1.22 2.88 -3.73
C VAL A 49 0.93 3.22 -2.28
N TYR A 50 -0.31 3.63 -2.00
CA TYR A 50 -0.75 4.10 -0.71
C TYR A 50 -2.01 3.35 -0.30
N GLU A 51 -1.96 2.68 0.84
CA GLU A 51 -3.13 2.28 1.60
C GLU A 51 -3.44 3.40 2.60
N ILE A 52 -4.67 3.91 2.57
CA ILE A 52 -5.08 5.07 3.36
C ILE A 52 -6.34 4.71 4.13
N VAL A 53 -6.28 4.82 5.45
CA VAL A 53 -7.40 4.64 6.36
C VAL A 53 -7.75 5.98 6.97
N THR A 54 -8.96 6.48 6.72
CA THR A 54 -9.44 7.76 7.24
C THR A 54 -10.96 7.73 7.42
N GLY A 55 -11.55 8.79 7.97
CA GLY A 55 -13.00 8.94 8.11
C GLY A 55 -13.63 7.83 8.96
N SER A 56 -14.72 7.24 8.47
CA SER A 56 -15.45 6.17 9.17
C SER A 56 -14.62 4.89 9.31
N ALA A 57 -13.86 4.51 8.29
CA ALA A 57 -13.01 3.32 8.34
C ALA A 57 -11.98 3.39 9.47
N LEU A 58 -11.40 4.57 9.71
CA LEU A 58 -10.48 4.79 10.81
C LEU A 58 -11.14 4.60 12.18
N LYS A 59 -12.38 5.08 12.35
CA LYS A 59 -13.12 4.91 13.60
C LYS A 59 -13.35 3.43 13.91
N GLU A 60 -13.70 2.64 12.90
CA GLU A 60 -13.92 1.21 13.03
C GLU A 60 -12.61 0.46 13.28
N VAL A 61 -11.51 0.80 12.58
CA VAL A 61 -10.18 0.24 12.86
C VAL A 61 -9.73 0.54 14.29
N ILE A 62 -9.99 1.74 14.82
CA ILE A 62 -9.66 2.07 16.21
C ILE A 62 -10.50 1.24 17.20
N LYS A 63 -11.78 0.96 16.91
CA LYS A 63 -12.61 0.06 17.73
C LYS A 63 -12.03 -1.35 17.75
N GLU A 64 -11.70 -1.89 16.58
CA GLU A 64 -11.07 -3.20 16.46
C GLU A 64 -9.75 -3.27 17.24
N ALA A 65 -8.90 -2.25 17.13
CA ALA A 65 -7.64 -2.16 17.86
C ALA A 65 -7.81 -2.11 19.39
N ARG A 66 -9.01 -1.77 19.88
CA ARG A 66 -9.40 -1.82 21.30
C ARG A 66 -10.05 -3.15 21.72
N GLY A 67 -10.22 -4.08 20.79
CA GLY A 67 -10.84 -5.39 21.02
C GLY A 67 -12.37 -5.42 20.87
N GLU A 68 -12.96 -4.40 20.24
CA GLU A 68 -14.39 -4.34 19.95
C GLU A 68 -14.70 -4.91 18.55
N ASP A 69 -15.92 -5.40 18.36
CA ASP A 69 -16.40 -5.77 17.03
C ASP A 69 -16.47 -4.52 16.13
N ALA A 70 -15.89 -4.63 14.93
CA ALA A 70 -15.85 -3.56 13.96
C ALA A 70 -16.08 -4.10 12.55
N TYR A 71 -16.65 -3.26 11.69
CA TYR A 71 -16.80 -3.59 10.28
C TYR A 71 -16.35 -2.42 9.42
N TYR A 72 -15.36 -2.66 8.58
CA TYR A 72 -14.82 -1.66 7.69
C TYR A 72 -14.33 -2.28 6.39
N GLN A 73 -14.26 -1.46 5.35
CA GLN A 73 -13.64 -1.81 4.09
C GLN A 73 -12.86 -0.62 3.57
N TYR A 74 -11.63 -0.87 3.15
CA TYR A 74 -10.79 0.09 2.46
C TYR A 74 -9.82 -0.65 1.53
N PRO A 75 -9.31 -0.01 0.47
CA PRO A 75 -8.33 -0.63 -0.41
C PRO A 75 -7.01 -0.91 0.34
N THR A 76 -6.63 -2.17 0.44
CA THR A 76 -5.35 -2.59 1.04
C THR A 76 -4.20 -2.49 0.03
N LEU A 77 -2.96 -2.42 0.53
CA LEU A 77 -1.74 -2.49 -0.29
C LEU A 77 -1.78 -3.70 -1.22
N ARG A 78 -2.08 -4.90 -0.68
CA ARG A 78 -2.32 -6.11 -1.47
C ARG A 78 -3.27 -5.89 -2.65
N THR A 79 -4.44 -5.32 -2.41
CA THR A 79 -5.46 -5.10 -3.45
C THR A 79 -4.97 -4.11 -4.51
N LEU A 80 -4.32 -3.03 -4.08
CA LEU A 80 -3.81 -1.97 -4.94
C LEU A 80 -2.61 -2.43 -5.79
N ILE A 81 -1.69 -3.20 -5.22
CA ILE A 81 -0.54 -3.79 -5.94
C ILE A 81 -1.04 -4.82 -6.95
N ASN A 82 -1.99 -5.69 -6.55
CA ASN A 82 -2.58 -6.67 -7.47
C ASN A 82 -3.25 -5.97 -8.66
N LYS A 83 -3.97 -4.86 -8.43
CA LYS A 83 -4.52 -4.03 -9.50
C LYS A 83 -3.42 -3.52 -10.45
N GLY A 84 -2.30 -3.06 -9.91
CA GLY A 84 -1.15 -2.63 -10.71
C GLY A 84 -0.56 -3.74 -11.58
N VAL A 85 -0.52 -4.98 -11.07
CA VAL A 85 -0.07 -6.16 -11.84
C VAL A 85 -1.07 -6.53 -12.92
N ALA A 86 -2.36 -6.62 -12.59
CA ALA A 86 -3.42 -6.96 -13.53
C ALA A 86 -3.53 -5.98 -14.70
N LEU A 87 -3.24 -4.70 -14.46
CA LEU A 87 -3.19 -3.65 -15.49
C LEU A 87 -1.88 -3.63 -16.30
N GLY A 88 -0.91 -4.50 -16.00
CA GLY A 88 0.35 -4.60 -16.73
C GLY A 88 1.40 -3.55 -16.37
N PHE A 89 1.15 -2.69 -15.37
CA PHE A 89 2.10 -1.65 -14.95
C PHE A 89 3.18 -2.17 -14.01
N VAL A 90 2.83 -3.15 -13.17
CA VAL A 90 3.70 -3.69 -12.11
C VAL A 90 4.07 -5.13 -12.46
N PRO A 91 5.34 -5.55 -12.28
CA PRO A 91 5.72 -6.94 -12.45
C PRO A 91 5.23 -7.81 -11.30
N ASP A 92 4.84 -9.05 -11.58
CA ASP A 92 4.35 -10.02 -10.60
C ASP A 92 5.34 -10.29 -9.46
N SER A 93 6.65 -10.08 -9.72
CA SER A 93 7.69 -10.17 -8.71
C SER A 93 7.54 -9.14 -7.59
N GLU A 94 7.05 -7.93 -7.89
CA GLU A 94 6.76 -6.92 -6.86
C GLU A 94 5.58 -7.34 -6.00
N PHE A 95 4.51 -7.91 -6.58
CA PHE A 95 3.40 -8.44 -5.80
C PHE A 95 3.87 -9.56 -4.85
N ARG A 96 4.59 -10.57 -5.36
CA ARG A 96 5.11 -11.64 -4.51
C ARG A 96 5.99 -11.11 -3.37
N LYS A 97 6.88 -10.16 -3.68
CA LYS A 97 7.76 -9.53 -2.69
C LYS A 97 6.96 -8.93 -1.53
N TRP A 98 5.99 -8.06 -1.84
CA TRP A 98 5.25 -7.32 -0.81
C TRP A 98 4.20 -8.18 -0.07
N ILE A 99 3.70 -9.24 -0.69
CA ILE A 99 2.72 -10.15 -0.08
C ILE A 99 3.36 -11.09 0.94
N HIS A 100 4.60 -11.51 0.72
CA HIS A 100 5.34 -12.29 1.71
C HIS A 100 5.69 -11.45 2.95
N GLU A 101 5.96 -10.16 2.79
CA GLU A 101 6.22 -9.24 3.91
C GLU A 101 4.97 -8.88 4.73
N GLU A 102 3.74 -9.00 4.18
CA GLU A 102 2.50 -8.79 4.95
C GLU A 102 2.14 -9.95 5.89
N ASN A 103 2.69 -11.15 5.66
CA ASN A 103 2.31 -12.38 6.37
C ASN A 103 3.33 -12.79 7.47
N GLY A 104 4.38 -12.00 7.69
CA GLY A 104 5.43 -12.25 8.70
C GLY A 104 5.38 -11.23 9.82
#